data_AF-A0A8S3UIW2-F1
#
_entry.id   AF-A0A8S3UIW2-F1
#
_cell.length_a   1.000
_cell.length_b   1.000
_cell.length_c   1.000
_cell.angle_alpha   90.00
_cell.angle_beta   90.00
_cell.angle_gamma   90.00
#
_symmetry.space_group_name_H-M   'P 1'
#
loop_
_entity.id
_entity.type
_entity.pdbx_description
1 polymer ?
#
loop_
_entity_poly.entity_id
_entity_poly.type
_entity_poly.pdbx_seq_one_letter_code
_entity_poly.pdbx_strand_id
1 'polypeptide(L)'
;MVTKADLEAWEDQYGKIPDGAIVIMNSGWHDRYPDKTLVFNTSNPNDTTSFHFPSWGKDAVLWLIAHRSIHVLGVDVPSLDYGQSVDFPVHILISKENIPGLENVGYLDKIPESGTIISCAAMKIVDGSGSPVRVFALIPKFSDSNSAMKYHFSLFVLLCSLVSFKMLNDNF
;
A
#
# COMPACT_ATOMS: atom_id res chain seq x y z
N MET A 1 -5.13 -5.24 -14.38
CA MET A 1 -4.14 -4.42 -13.66
C MET A 1 -4.74 -3.04 -13.46
N VAL A 2 -4.36 -2.32 -12.41
CA VAL A 2 -4.75 -0.91 -12.23
C VAL A 2 -3.96 -0.03 -13.17
N THR A 3 -4.63 0.85 -13.91
CA THR A 3 -4.04 1.77 -14.87
C THR A 3 -4.03 3.20 -14.33
N LYS A 4 -3.34 4.11 -15.02
CA LYS A 4 -3.43 5.55 -14.74
C LYS A 4 -4.89 6.03 -14.77
N ALA A 5 -5.68 5.57 -15.75
CA ALA A 5 -7.06 6.02 -15.90
C ALA A 5 -7.94 5.61 -14.71
N ASP A 6 -7.69 4.44 -14.13
CA ASP A 6 -8.40 3.97 -12.93
C ASP A 6 -8.09 4.87 -11.73
N LEU A 7 -6.85 5.37 -11.61
CA LEU A 7 -6.46 6.31 -10.55
C LEU A 7 -7.10 7.69 -10.73
N GLU A 8 -7.12 8.21 -11.95
CA GLU A 8 -7.78 9.49 -12.26
C GLU A 8 -9.29 9.38 -11.94
N ALA A 9 -9.94 8.29 -12.36
CA ALA A 9 -11.34 8.03 -12.03
C ALA A 9 -11.60 7.89 -10.52
N TRP A 10 -10.68 7.25 -9.80
CA TRP A 10 -10.77 7.14 -8.34
C TRP A 10 -10.68 8.53 -7.67
N GLU A 11 -9.76 9.39 -8.11
CA GLU A 11 -9.64 10.74 -7.56
C GLU A 11 -10.83 11.64 -7.90
N ASP A 12 -11.42 11.48 -9.08
CA ASP A 12 -12.65 12.17 -9.47
C ASP A 12 -13.80 11.83 -8.52
N GLN A 13 -13.84 10.60 -8.01
CA GLN A 13 -14.89 10.12 -7.12
C GLN A 13 -14.62 10.40 -5.63
N TYR A 14 -13.38 10.21 -5.17
CA TYR A 14 -13.04 10.18 -3.74
C TYR A 14 -12.13 11.33 -3.30
N GLY A 15 -11.78 12.22 -4.23
CA GLY A 15 -10.88 13.32 -4.03
C GLY A 15 -9.43 12.96 -4.29
N LYS A 16 -8.60 13.99 -4.42
CA LYS A 16 -7.16 13.85 -4.68
C LYS A 16 -6.49 12.99 -3.60
N ILE A 17 -5.65 12.05 -4.01
CA ILE A 17 -4.76 11.28 -3.13
C ILE A 17 -3.86 12.28 -2.39
N PRO A 18 -3.91 12.32 -1.05
CA PRO A 18 -3.12 13.28 -0.29
C PRO A 18 -1.63 12.94 -0.32
N ASP A 19 -0.78 13.96 -0.18
CA ASP A 19 0.65 13.73 0.03
C ASP A 19 0.85 12.94 1.34
N GLY A 20 1.76 11.98 1.31
CA GLY A 20 1.97 11.08 2.44
C GLY A 20 1.03 9.88 2.50
N ALA A 21 0.13 9.70 1.52
CA ALA A 21 -0.84 8.61 1.54
C ALA A 21 -0.18 7.22 1.49
N ILE A 22 -0.83 6.28 2.16
CA ILE A 22 -0.69 4.85 1.90
C ILE A 22 -1.77 4.52 0.86
N VAL A 23 -1.37 4.06 -0.32
CA VAL A 23 -2.28 3.72 -1.42
C VAL A 23 -2.30 2.21 -1.58
N ILE A 24 -3.47 1.59 -1.40
CA ILE A 24 -3.62 0.14 -1.44
C ILE A 24 -4.66 -0.23 -2.49
N MET A 25 -4.29 -1.09 -3.42
CA MET A 25 -5.23 -1.69 -4.36
C MET A 25 -6.06 -2.76 -3.64
N ASN A 26 -7.38 -2.56 -3.59
CA ASN A 26 -8.33 -3.57 -3.16
C ASN A 26 -8.93 -4.29 -4.38
N SER A 27 -8.62 -5.57 -4.55
CA SER A 27 -9.20 -6.40 -5.61
C SER A 27 -10.22 -7.41 -5.13
N GLY A 28 -10.50 -7.46 -3.82
CA GLY A 28 -11.29 -8.51 -3.18
C GLY A 28 -10.57 -9.86 -3.12
N TRP A 29 -9.26 -9.91 -3.41
CA TRP A 29 -8.50 -11.15 -3.46
C TRP A 29 -8.20 -11.73 -2.08
N HIS A 30 -8.26 -10.90 -1.05
CA HIS A 30 -8.07 -11.32 0.34
C HIS A 30 -9.04 -12.45 0.75
N ASP A 31 -10.23 -12.54 0.15
CA ASP A 31 -11.22 -13.59 0.42
C ASP A 31 -10.78 -15.00 -0.05
N ARG A 32 -9.73 -15.08 -0.88
CA ARG A 32 -9.22 -16.36 -1.40
C ARG A 32 -8.24 -17.05 -0.45
N TYR A 33 -7.76 -16.34 0.58
CA TYR A 33 -6.86 -16.91 1.57
C TYR A 33 -7.62 -17.85 2.54
N PRO A 34 -6.97 -18.92 3.03
CA PRO A 34 -5.58 -19.32 2.80
C PRO A 34 -5.37 -20.34 1.67
N ASP A 35 -6.35 -20.54 0.78
CA ASP A 35 -6.25 -21.56 -0.29
C ASP A 35 -5.27 -21.11 -1.38
N LYS A 36 -4.11 -21.78 -1.45
CA LYS A 36 -3.05 -21.45 -2.43
C LYS A 36 -3.52 -21.55 -3.88
N THR A 37 -4.36 -22.51 -4.22
CA THR A 37 -4.88 -22.69 -5.58
C THR A 37 -5.74 -21.49 -5.96
N LEU A 38 -6.56 -21.00 -5.03
CA LEU A 38 -7.40 -19.81 -5.26
C LEU A 38 -6.57 -18.51 -5.27
N VAL A 39 -5.61 -18.38 -4.35
CA VAL A 39 -4.74 -17.21 -4.19
C VAL A 39 -3.84 -17.02 -5.41
N PHE A 40 -3.17 -18.07 -5.88
CA PHE A 40 -2.34 -17.98 -7.07
C PHE A 40 -3.13 -18.18 -8.37
N ASN A 41 -4.40 -18.62 -8.24
CA ASN A 41 -5.33 -18.87 -9.33
C ASN A 41 -4.69 -19.70 -10.45
N THR A 42 -4.14 -20.84 -10.04
CA THR A 42 -3.41 -21.78 -10.91
C THR A 42 -3.73 -23.21 -10.53
N SER A 43 -3.67 -24.12 -11.50
CA SER A 43 -3.68 -25.57 -11.27
C SER A 43 -2.30 -26.13 -10.91
N ASN A 44 -1.22 -25.34 -11.07
CA ASN A 44 0.15 -25.72 -10.74
C ASN A 44 0.85 -24.67 -9.85
N PRO A 45 0.67 -24.74 -8.52
CA PRO A 45 1.27 -23.78 -7.58
C PRO A 45 2.80 -23.77 -7.54
N ASN A 46 3.47 -24.75 -8.17
CA ASN A 46 4.93 -24.82 -8.22
C ASN A 46 5.52 -24.13 -9.46
N ASP A 47 4.68 -23.70 -10.40
CA ASP A 47 5.09 -22.97 -11.60
C ASP A 47 4.61 -21.51 -11.50
N THR A 48 5.52 -20.60 -11.15
CA THR A 48 5.21 -19.19 -10.97
C THR A 48 4.72 -18.52 -12.26
N THR A 49 5.07 -19.06 -13.43
CA THR A 49 4.61 -18.51 -14.73
C THR A 49 3.13 -18.76 -14.98
N SER A 50 2.54 -19.69 -14.23
CA SER A 50 1.12 -20.04 -14.29
C SER A 50 0.23 -19.22 -13.35
N PHE A 51 0.80 -18.32 -12.55
CA PHE A 51 0.04 -17.55 -11.56
C PHE A 51 -0.81 -16.47 -12.22
N HIS A 52 -2.06 -16.33 -11.79
CA HIS A 52 -3.02 -15.40 -12.38
C HIS A 52 -3.80 -14.59 -11.34
N PHE A 53 -3.14 -13.57 -10.77
CA PHE A 53 -3.79 -12.58 -9.92
C PHE A 53 -3.54 -11.16 -10.46
N PRO A 54 -4.48 -10.22 -10.25
CA PRO A 54 -4.32 -8.84 -10.71
C PRO A 54 -3.32 -8.11 -9.82
N SER A 55 -2.77 -6.99 -10.30
CA SER A 55 -1.99 -6.07 -9.47
C SER A 55 -1.86 -4.70 -10.14
N TRP A 56 -0.91 -3.87 -9.69
CA TRP A 56 -0.62 -2.57 -10.27
C TRP A 56 -0.08 -2.66 -11.70
N GLY A 57 -0.52 -1.75 -12.56
CA GLY A 57 0.09 -1.49 -13.85
C GLY A 57 1.28 -0.54 -13.73
N LYS A 58 2.28 -0.73 -14.58
CA LYS A 58 3.48 0.12 -14.62
C LYS A 58 3.15 1.60 -14.83
N ASP A 59 2.16 1.89 -15.68
CA ASP A 59 1.69 3.24 -15.98
C ASP A 59 1.05 3.92 -14.76
N ALA A 60 0.26 3.17 -13.98
CA ALA A 60 -0.36 3.66 -12.75
C ALA A 60 0.72 4.07 -11.73
N VAL A 61 1.73 3.21 -11.52
CA VAL A 61 2.79 3.47 -10.55
C VAL A 61 3.69 4.64 -10.98
N LEU A 62 4.03 4.73 -12.27
CA LEU A 62 4.76 5.89 -12.80
C LEU A 62 3.97 7.19 -12.60
N TRP A 63 2.65 7.15 -12.80
CA TRP A 63 1.81 8.32 -12.58
C TRP A 63 1.78 8.71 -11.09
N LEU A 64 1.64 7.74 -10.18
CA LEU A 64 1.69 7.99 -8.74
C LEU A 64 3.02 8.64 -8.35
N ILE A 65 4.16 8.06 -8.75
CA ILE A 65 5.50 8.62 -8.47
C ILE A 65 5.63 10.05 -9.00
N ALA A 66 5.19 10.30 -10.23
CA ALA A 66 5.38 11.60 -10.88
C ALA A 66 4.43 12.70 -10.34
N HIS A 67 3.25 12.34 -9.87
CA HIS A 67 2.20 13.31 -9.55
C HIS A 67 1.76 13.30 -8.08
N ARG A 68 2.13 12.29 -7.29
CA ARG A 68 1.71 12.10 -5.89
C ARG A 68 2.91 11.72 -5.02
N SER A 69 3.02 12.33 -3.84
CA SER A 69 4.08 12.00 -2.89
C SER A 69 3.63 10.88 -1.93
N ILE A 70 3.32 9.70 -2.46
CA ILE A 70 2.84 8.57 -1.64
C ILE A 70 3.96 8.00 -0.75
N HIS A 71 3.60 7.44 0.40
CA HIS A 71 4.56 6.85 1.34
C HIS A 71 4.62 5.32 1.27
N VAL A 72 3.54 4.64 0.89
CA VAL A 72 3.51 3.18 0.79
C VAL A 72 2.57 2.80 -0.36
N LEU A 73 2.98 1.80 -1.13
CA LEU A 73 2.13 1.15 -2.14
C LEU A 73 1.74 -0.24 -1.66
N GLY A 74 0.45 -0.56 -1.67
CA GLY A 74 -0.06 -1.84 -1.17
C GLY A 74 -1.02 -2.57 -2.09
N VAL A 75 -1.24 -3.84 -1.78
CA VAL A 75 -2.15 -4.76 -2.49
C VAL A 75 -2.72 -5.82 -1.53
N ASP A 76 -3.89 -6.37 -1.86
CA ASP A 76 -4.46 -7.56 -1.21
C ASP A 76 -4.06 -8.91 -1.85
N VAL A 77 -3.18 -8.87 -2.85
CA VAL A 77 -2.67 -10.04 -3.58
C VAL A 77 -1.23 -10.40 -3.16
N PRO A 78 -0.68 -11.57 -3.61
CA PRO A 78 0.68 -12.00 -3.29
C PRO A 78 1.84 -11.11 -3.73
N SER A 79 1.62 -10.18 -4.67
CA SER A 79 2.69 -9.35 -5.23
C SER A 79 2.16 -8.00 -5.72
N LEU A 80 2.97 -6.95 -5.59
CA LEU A 80 2.72 -5.65 -6.23
C LEU A 80 2.75 -5.68 -7.76
N ASP A 81 3.35 -6.72 -8.32
CA ASP A 81 3.29 -7.05 -9.75
C ASP A 81 2.26 -8.15 -10.00
N TYR A 82 1.65 -8.15 -11.18
CA TYR A 82 0.66 -9.15 -11.57
C TYR A 82 1.30 -10.55 -11.67
N GLY A 83 0.50 -11.60 -11.51
CA GLY A 83 1.01 -12.97 -11.26
C GLY A 83 1.99 -13.51 -12.31
N GLN A 84 1.86 -13.10 -13.57
CA GLN A 84 2.73 -13.56 -14.66
C GLN A 84 3.94 -12.66 -14.91
N SER A 85 4.13 -11.60 -14.11
CA SER A 85 5.29 -10.73 -14.25
C SER A 85 6.58 -11.50 -13.93
N VAL A 86 7.56 -11.36 -14.80
CA VAL A 86 8.89 -11.98 -14.68
C VAL A 86 9.97 -10.94 -14.36
N ASP A 87 9.70 -9.68 -14.66
CA ASP A 87 10.62 -8.55 -14.58
C ASP A 87 10.30 -7.59 -13.41
N PHE A 88 9.19 -7.81 -12.70
CA PHE A 88 8.76 -7.10 -11.49
C PHE A 88 8.92 -5.56 -11.58
N PRO A 89 8.38 -4.92 -12.63
CA PRO A 89 8.60 -3.50 -12.89
C PRO A 89 8.08 -2.61 -11.75
N VAL A 90 7.00 -2.98 -11.07
CA VAL A 90 6.45 -2.20 -9.96
C VAL A 90 7.42 -2.21 -8.79
N HIS A 91 7.92 -3.38 -8.40
CA HIS A 91 8.96 -3.49 -7.36
C HIS A 91 10.19 -2.64 -7.67
N ILE A 92 10.69 -2.70 -8.91
CA ILE A 92 11.86 -1.92 -9.33
C ILE A 92 11.60 -0.42 -9.24
N LEU A 93 10.41 0.03 -9.68
CA LEU A 93 10.06 1.45 -9.67
C LEU A 93 9.96 2.01 -8.25
N ILE A 94 9.19 1.36 -7.38
CA ILE A 94 9.01 1.86 -6.01
C ILE A 94 10.29 1.79 -5.18
N SER A 95 11.13 0.78 -5.42
CA SER A 95 12.42 0.63 -4.72
C SER A 95 13.38 1.75 -5.07
N LYS A 96 13.40 2.22 -6.32
CA LYS A 96 14.21 3.38 -6.75
C LYS A 96 13.80 4.67 -6.07
N GLU A 97 12.52 4.81 -5.76
CA GLU A 97 11.94 5.97 -5.09
C GLU A 97 11.88 5.81 -3.56
N ASN A 98 12.44 4.72 -3.02
CA ASN A 98 12.42 4.40 -1.59
C ASN A 98 10.97 4.36 -1.01
N ILE A 99 10.02 3.86 -1.80
CA ILE A 99 8.63 3.64 -1.41
C ILE A 99 8.46 2.17 -1.00
N PRO A 100 8.14 1.87 0.26
CA PRO A 100 7.86 0.51 0.71
C PRO A 100 6.63 -0.11 0.05
N GLY A 101 6.72 -1.43 -0.15
CA GLY A 101 5.62 -2.29 -0.56
C GLY A 101 4.87 -2.90 0.62
N LEU A 102 3.55 -3.08 0.48
CA LEU A 102 2.71 -3.76 1.45
C LEU A 102 1.79 -4.80 0.78
N GLU A 103 2.10 -6.08 0.96
CA GLU A 103 1.42 -7.17 0.25
C GLU A 103 0.50 -7.98 1.18
N ASN A 104 -0.44 -8.72 0.59
CA ASN A 104 -1.34 -9.62 1.32
C ASN A 104 -2.21 -8.91 2.37
N VAL A 105 -2.60 -7.65 2.12
CA VAL A 105 -3.44 -6.89 3.05
C VAL A 105 -4.86 -7.43 3.03
N GLY A 106 -5.34 -7.92 4.18
CA GLY A 106 -6.72 -8.37 4.34
C GLY A 106 -7.70 -7.27 4.77
N TYR A 107 -9.00 -7.54 4.65
CA TYR A 107 -10.10 -6.72 5.16
C TYR A 107 -10.19 -5.31 4.57
N LEU A 108 -9.70 -5.10 3.36
CA LEU A 108 -9.81 -3.81 2.67
C LEU A 108 -11.27 -3.46 2.30
N ASP A 109 -12.16 -4.45 2.25
CA ASP A 109 -13.60 -4.28 2.10
C ASP A 109 -14.29 -3.68 3.36
N LYS A 110 -13.57 -3.60 4.49
CA LYS A 110 -14.09 -3.09 5.77
C LYS A 110 -13.69 -1.65 6.08
N ILE A 111 -12.93 -0.98 5.21
CA ILE A 111 -12.48 0.39 5.40
C ILE A 111 -13.08 1.31 4.32
N PRO A 112 -13.31 2.61 4.62
CA PRO A 112 -13.68 3.57 3.59
C PRO A 112 -12.53 3.77 2.59
N GLU A 113 -12.90 4.16 1.37
CA GLU A 113 -12.00 4.46 0.26
C GLU A 113 -10.91 5.47 0.64
N SER A 114 -11.26 6.49 1.43
CA SER A 114 -10.32 7.49 1.91
C SER A 114 -10.59 7.89 3.36
N GLY A 115 -9.59 8.50 4.00
CA GLY A 115 -9.67 9.01 5.37
C GLY A 115 -9.29 8.00 6.47
N THR A 116 -9.03 6.74 6.13
CA THR A 116 -8.51 5.74 7.07
C THR A 116 -7.06 6.05 7.45
N ILE A 117 -6.75 6.00 8.74
CA ILE A 117 -5.35 6.04 9.22
C ILE A 117 -4.84 4.60 9.28
N ILE A 118 -3.78 4.30 8.53
CA ILE A 118 -3.17 2.97 8.49
C ILE A 118 -1.82 3.00 9.22
N SER A 119 -1.61 2.03 10.10
CA SER A 119 -0.34 1.80 10.79
C SER A 119 0.23 0.44 10.42
N CYS A 120 1.48 0.44 9.97
CA CYS A 120 2.23 -0.75 9.57
C CYS A 120 3.46 -0.90 10.47
N ALA A 121 3.35 -1.69 11.53
CA ALA A 121 4.45 -1.93 12.48
C ALA A 121 5.38 -3.05 11.99
N ALA A 122 6.29 -2.72 11.08
CA ALA A 122 7.31 -3.65 10.58
C ALA A 122 8.30 -4.06 11.68
N MET A 123 8.79 -5.31 11.63
CA MET A 123 9.82 -5.77 12.55
C MET A 123 11.17 -5.12 12.21
N LYS A 124 11.92 -4.71 13.23
CA LYS A 124 13.26 -4.13 13.07
C LYS A 124 14.30 -5.24 12.88
N ILE A 125 14.41 -5.77 11.67
CA ILE A 125 15.40 -6.78 11.28
C ILE A 125 16.68 -6.07 10.81
N VAL A 126 17.84 -6.45 11.35
CA VAL A 126 19.15 -5.92 10.92
C VAL A 126 19.36 -6.28 9.45
N ASP A 127 19.63 -5.26 8.62
CA ASP A 127 19.80 -5.38 7.17
C ASP A 127 18.63 -6.08 6.44
N GLY A 128 17.43 -6.06 7.03
CA GLY A 128 16.25 -6.68 6.47
C GLY A 128 15.73 -5.93 5.23
N SER A 129 15.53 -6.65 4.13
CA SER A 129 14.86 -6.11 2.93
C SER A 129 13.34 -5.97 3.09
N GLY A 130 12.77 -6.61 4.11
CA GLY A 130 11.35 -6.59 4.43
C GLY A 130 11.06 -7.39 5.71
N SER A 131 9.83 -7.34 6.19
CA SER A 131 9.38 -8.16 7.32
C SER A 131 7.88 -8.37 7.29
N PRO A 132 7.36 -9.45 7.92
CA PRO A 132 5.95 -9.53 8.24
C PRO A 132 5.53 -8.33 9.10
N VAL A 133 4.34 -7.80 8.83
CA VAL A 133 3.81 -6.63 9.52
C VAL A 133 2.40 -6.89 10.02
N ARG A 134 2.08 -6.36 11.20
CA ARG A 134 0.70 -6.22 11.63
C ARG A 134 0.16 -4.89 11.14
N VAL A 135 -0.79 -4.93 10.22
CA VAL A 135 -1.48 -3.75 9.70
C VAL A 135 -2.69 -3.46 10.60
N PHE A 136 -2.80 -2.21 11.06
CA PHE A 136 -3.96 -1.70 11.79
C PHE A 136 -4.60 -0.55 11.01
N ALA A 137 -5.93 -0.53 10.95
CA ALA A 137 -6.71 0.55 10.39
C ALA A 137 -7.51 1.25 11.50
N LEU A 138 -7.32 2.55 11.65
CA LEU A 138 -8.18 3.41 12.47
C LEU A 138 -9.17 4.10 11.54
N ILE A 139 -10.41 3.63 11.59
CA ILE A 139 -11.51 4.14 10.76
C ILE A 139 -12.14 5.34 11.49
N PRO A 140 -12.20 6.53 10.87
CA PRO A 140 -12.92 7.66 11.44
C PRO A 140 -14.40 7.29 11.64
N LYS A 141 -14.93 7.49 12.85
CA LYS A 141 -16.37 7.49 13.05
C LYS A 141 -16.90 8.82 12.54
N PHE A 142 -17.55 8.82 11.38
CA PHE A 142 -18.38 9.94 11.00
C PHE A 142 -19.58 9.95 11.96
N SER A 143 -19.60 10.89 12.91
CA SER A 143 -20.81 11.12 13.70
C SER A 143 -21.83 11.78 12.79
N ASP A 144 -22.99 11.14 12.59
CA ASP A 144 -24.11 11.75 11.90
C ASP A 144 -24.48 13.09 12.57
N SER A 145 -24.23 14.20 11.89
CA SER A 145 -25.13 15.35 11.74
C SER A 145 -24.39 16.60 11.25
N ASN A 146 -24.97 17.23 10.22
CA ASN A 146 -24.87 18.64 9.84
C ASN A 146 -24.11 19.55 10.82
N SER A 147 -22.78 19.55 10.73
CA SER A 147 -21.97 20.59 11.33
C SER A 147 -20.73 20.77 10.47
N ALA A 148 -20.72 21.88 9.72
CA ALA A 148 -19.52 22.42 9.14
C ALA A 148 -18.49 22.60 10.25
N MET A 149 -17.58 21.63 10.40
CA MET A 149 -16.63 21.61 11.50
C MET A 149 -15.23 21.80 10.95
N LYS A 150 -14.77 23.05 11.12
CA LYS A 150 -13.38 23.48 10.98
C LYS A 150 -12.46 22.47 11.65
N TYR A 151 -11.45 22.01 10.93
CA TYR A 151 -10.33 21.27 11.51
C TYR A 151 -9.59 22.17 12.52
N HIS A 152 -9.99 22.12 13.78
CA HIS A 152 -9.13 22.57 14.88
C HIS A 152 -8.25 21.39 15.25
N PHE A 153 -7.08 21.33 14.63
CA PHE A 153 -6.02 20.38 14.93
C PHE A 153 -5.51 20.66 16.34
N SER A 154 -6.04 19.94 17.33
CA SER A 154 -5.49 19.99 18.69
C SER A 154 -4.19 19.19 18.69
N LEU A 155 -3.08 19.91 18.65
CA LEU A 155 -1.71 19.43 18.68
C LEU A 155 -1.44 18.72 20.02
N PHE A 156 -1.59 17.40 20.06
CA PHE A 156 -0.89 16.60 21.08
C PHE A 156 0.53 16.36 20.57
N VAL A 157 1.47 17.21 21.00
CA VAL A 157 2.90 16.99 20.83
C VAL A 157 3.28 15.76 21.67
N LEU A 158 3.34 14.58 21.04
CA LEU A 158 4.20 13.52 21.56
C LEU A 158 5.61 13.83 21.06
N LEU A 159 6.37 14.48 21.92
CA LEU A 159 7.80 14.76 21.77
C LEU A 159 8.56 13.42 21.83
N CYS A 160 8.59 12.69 20.73
CA CYS A 160 9.62 11.68 20.49
C CYS A 160 10.63 12.32 19.54
N SER A 161 11.75 12.71 20.15
CA SER A 161 12.91 13.34 19.53
C SER A 161 13.25 12.78 18.15
N LEU A 162 13.35 13.71 17.19
CA LEU A 162 14.23 13.62 16.03
C LEU A 162 15.54 12.93 16.41
N VAL A 163 15.80 11.76 15.81
CA VAL A 163 17.17 11.42 15.43
C VAL A 163 17.20 11.54 13.93
N SER A 164 17.77 12.65 13.47
CA SER A 164 18.17 12.85 12.10
C SER A 164 18.99 11.64 11.64
N PHE A 165 18.50 10.94 10.62
CA PHE A 165 19.27 9.95 9.88
C PHE A 165 20.36 10.70 9.09
N LYS A 166 21.45 11.04 9.78
CA LYS A 166 22.70 11.42 9.16
C LYS A 166 23.55 10.16 9.07
N MET A 167 23.98 9.85 7.86
CA MET A 167 24.94 8.82 7.52
C MET A 167 25.99 8.59 8.62
N LEU A 168 26.08 7.34 9.07
CA LEU A 168 27.23 6.69 9.67
C LEU A 168 27.26 5.31 8.95
N ASN A 169 27.96 5.05 7.85
CA ASN A 169 29.39 5.20 7.62
C ASN A 169 30.18 5.54 8.87
N ASP A 170 30.32 4.56 9.75
CA ASP A 170 31.56 4.27 10.44
C ASP A 170 31.53 2.82 10.94
N ASN A 171 32.34 1.99 10.27
CA ASN A 171 32.96 0.75 10.73
C ASN A 171 32.07 -0.31 11.43
N PHE A 172 31.75 -1.39 10.74
CA PHE A 172 32.37 -2.73 10.89
C PHE A 172 31.99 -3.63 9.70
#